data_AF-A0A7T3E7Y2-F1
#
_entry.id   AF-A0A7T3E7Y2-F1
#
_cell.length_a   1.000
_cell.length_b   1.000
_cell.length_c   1.000
_cell.angle_alpha   90.00
_cell.angle_beta   90.00
_cell.angle_gamma   90.00
#
_symmetry.space_group_name_H-M   'P 1'
#
loop_
_entity.id
_entity.type
_entity.pdbx_description
1 polymer ?
#
loop_
_entity_poly.entity_id
_entity_poly.type
_entity_poly.pdbx_seq_one_letter_code
_entity_poly.pdbx_strand_id
1 'polypeptide(L)'
;MGGPIPCLGYASRSEAVVALRGEGLTSRQIADRIGIEVKTVTALEGSMARRDRAEPREAHLPGWNTIAIDDDTQRALRPHAARRGLTVAQLARDLLVVLADDNLVDALLDDDAARAAR
;
A
#
# COMPACT_ATOMS: atom_id res chain seq x y z
N MET A 1 5.66 -21.77 17.64
CA MET A 1 6.35 -20.55 17.17
C MET A 1 6.33 -19.55 18.32
N GLY A 2 7.48 -19.24 18.91
CA GLY A 2 7.59 -18.29 20.02
C GLY A 2 7.35 -16.85 19.56
N GLY A 3 6.73 -16.04 20.42
CA GLY A 3 6.42 -14.63 20.13
C GLY A 3 7.66 -13.77 19.87
N PRO A 4 7.48 -12.53 19.38
CA PRO A 4 8.57 -11.61 19.11
C PRO A 4 9.41 -11.34 20.36
N ILE A 5 10.73 -11.46 20.22
CA ILE A 5 11.70 -11.20 21.29
C ILE A 5 12.00 -9.69 21.30
N PRO A 6 11.72 -8.97 22.40
CA PRO A 6 12.03 -7.55 22.53
C PRO A 6 13.54 -7.30 22.40
N CYS A 7 13.93 -6.17 21.81
CA CYS A 7 15.33 -5.84 21.63
C CYS A 7 15.55 -4.32 21.67
N LEU A 8 16.51 -3.86 22.47
CA LEU A 8 16.89 -2.44 22.59
C LEU A 8 15.71 -1.48 22.88
N GLY A 9 14.69 -1.95 23.61
CA GLY A 9 13.48 -1.16 23.90
C GLY A 9 12.39 -1.22 22.83
N TYR A 10 12.64 -1.92 21.71
CA TYR A 10 11.65 -2.20 20.67
C TYR A 10 10.92 -3.52 20.94
N ALA A 11 9.68 -3.64 20.47
CA ALA A 11 8.86 -4.83 20.67
C ALA A 11 9.40 -6.05 19.90
N SER A 12 10.22 -5.82 18.86
CA SER A 12 10.92 -6.90 18.16
C SER A 12 12.26 -6.46 17.58
N ARG A 13 13.13 -7.44 17.28
CA ARG A 13 14.37 -7.23 16.53
C ARG A 13 14.13 -6.62 15.14
N SER A 14 13.03 -6.97 14.47
CA SER A 14 12.68 -6.40 13.16
C SER A 14 12.37 -4.92 13.25
N GLU A 15 11.64 -4.51 14.29
CA GLU A 15 11.31 -3.11 14.56
C GLU A 15 12.55 -2.29 14.90
N ALA A 16 13.47 -2.85 15.70
CA ALA A 16 14.76 -2.24 15.96
C ALA A 16 15.58 -2.03 14.67
N VAL A 17 15.56 -3.00 13.74
CA VAL A 17 16.25 -2.87 12.44
C VAL A 17 15.66 -1.71 11.62
N VAL A 18 14.33 -1.58 11.58
CA VAL A 18 13.66 -0.50 10.82
C VAL A 18 13.96 0.87 11.41
N ALA A 19 13.86 1.02 12.74
CA ALA A 19 14.14 2.28 13.42
C ALA A 19 15.57 2.75 13.15
N LEU A 20 16.55 1.85 13.32
CA LEU A 20 17.96 2.15 13.08
C LEU A 20 18.27 2.40 11.59
N ARG A 21 17.51 1.78 10.67
CA ARG A 21 17.62 2.08 9.24
C ARG A 21 17.08 3.48 8.91
N GLY A 22 16.00 3.92 9.56
CA GLY A 22 15.47 5.28 9.46
C GLY A 22 16.44 6.35 9.97
N GLU A 23 17.29 5.99 10.93
CA GLU A 23 18.41 6.82 11.42
C GLU A 23 19.62 6.83 10.46
N GLY A 24 19.56 6.10 9.34
CA GLY A 24 20.60 6.08 8.31
C GLY A 24 21.76 5.10 8.57
N LEU A 25 21.64 4.19 9.53
CA LEU A 25 22.70 3.22 9.83
C LEU A 25 22.81 2.14 8.74
N THR A 26 24.04 1.69 8.49
CA THR A 26 24.34 0.56 7.60
C THR A 26 23.99 -0.78 8.26
N SER A 27 23.78 -1.83 7.46
CA SER A 27 23.41 -3.16 8.01
C SER A 27 24.44 -3.70 9.01
N ARG A 28 25.72 -3.35 8.83
CA ARG A 28 26.81 -3.73 9.73
C ARG A 28 26.69 -3.01 11.08
N GLN A 29 26.46 -1.70 11.07
CA GLN A 29 26.26 -0.92 12.29
C GLN A 29 25.00 -1.36 13.04
N ILE A 30 23.93 -1.72 12.33
CA ILE A 30 22.71 -2.27 12.91
C ILE A 30 22.99 -3.64 13.57
N ALA A 31 23.72 -4.52 12.88
CA ALA A 31 24.13 -5.82 13.39
C ALA A 31 24.95 -5.69 14.68
N ASP A 32 25.95 -4.81 14.69
CA ASP A 32 26.80 -4.54 15.85
C ASP A 32 25.99 -3.98 17.03
N ARG A 33 25.00 -3.13 16.76
CA ARG A 33 24.16 -2.49 17.79
C ARG A 33 23.12 -3.43 18.40
N ILE A 34 22.52 -4.30 17.59
CA ILE A 34 21.51 -5.28 18.01
C ILE A 34 22.16 -6.56 18.58
N GLY A 35 23.41 -6.83 18.23
CA GLY A 35 24.11 -8.06 18.61
C GLY A 35 23.65 -9.28 17.79
N ILE A 36 23.40 -9.07 16.49
CA ILE A 36 23.02 -10.14 15.54
C ILE A 36 23.96 -10.15 14.35
N GLU A 37 23.98 -11.23 13.57
CA GLU A 37 24.76 -11.26 12.34
C GLU A 37 24.17 -10.36 11.26
N VAL A 38 25.02 -9.80 10.39
CA VAL A 38 24.59 -8.98 9.24
C VAL A 38 23.61 -9.73 8.33
N LYS A 39 23.81 -11.05 8.14
CA LYS A 39 22.88 -11.88 7.36
C LYS A 39 21.48 -11.91 7.96
N THR A 40 21.37 -11.83 9.29
CA THR A 40 20.10 -11.79 10.01
C THR A 40 19.42 -10.45 9.79
N VAL A 41 20.15 -9.34 9.77
CA VAL A 41 19.61 -8.01 9.42
C VAL A 41 18.98 -8.06 8.02
N THR A 42 19.73 -8.51 7.01
CA THR A 42 19.23 -8.61 5.63
C THR A 42 18.02 -9.55 5.51
N ALA A 43 18.02 -10.66 6.24
CA ALA A 43 16.89 -11.59 6.26
C ALA A 43 15.64 -10.98 6.91
N LEU A 44 15.80 -10.21 7.98
CA LEU A 44 14.70 -9.50 8.65
C LEU A 44 14.13 -8.41 7.74
N GLU A 45 14.98 -7.63 7.06
CA GLU A 45 14.55 -6.64 6.07
C GLU A 45 13.80 -7.28 4.91
N GLY A 46 14.34 -8.37 4.35
CA GLY A 46 13.67 -9.12 3.29
C GLY A 46 12.36 -9.75 3.74
N SER A 47 12.28 -10.23 4.99
CA SER A 47 11.05 -10.76 5.57
C SER A 47 10.02 -9.66 5.84
N MET A 48 10.45 -8.45 6.21
CA MET A 48 9.58 -7.30 6.36
C MET A 48 9.10 -6.78 5.02
N ALA A 49 9.95 -6.60 4.02
CA ALA A 49 9.52 -6.21 2.68
C ALA A 49 8.56 -7.22 2.04
N ARG A 50 8.73 -8.51 2.36
CA ARG A 50 7.76 -9.56 2.00
C ARG A 50 6.50 -9.48 2.84
N ARG A 51 6.58 -9.17 4.14
CA ARG A 51 5.41 -8.92 4.99
C ARG A 51 4.67 -7.69 4.50
N ASP A 52 5.29 -6.56 4.21
CA ASP A 52 4.63 -5.37 3.65
C ASP A 52 3.97 -5.65 2.30
N ARG A 53 4.53 -6.60 1.52
CA ARG A 53 3.93 -7.07 0.26
C ARG A 53 2.86 -8.14 0.44
N ALA A 54 2.93 -8.89 1.55
CA ALA A 54 2.01 -9.97 1.93
C ALA A 54 1.07 -9.56 3.07
N GLU A 55 1.11 -8.28 3.46
CA GLU A 55 0.18 -7.68 4.41
C GLU A 55 -1.18 -7.99 3.79
N PRO A 56 -2.07 -8.62 4.57
CA PRO A 56 -3.39 -8.91 4.07
C PRO A 56 -4.03 -7.60 3.62
N ARG A 57 -5.04 -7.72 2.76
CA ARG A 57 -6.00 -6.66 2.40
C ARG A 57 -6.78 -6.15 3.63
N GLU A 58 -6.15 -5.97 4.79
CA GLU A 58 -6.73 -5.68 6.09
C GLU A 58 -5.96 -4.56 6.78
N ALA A 59 -5.74 -3.48 6.05
CA ALA A 59 -5.82 -2.14 6.60
C ALA A 59 -6.84 -1.35 5.78
N HIS A 60 -8.06 -1.89 5.70
CA HIS A 60 -9.24 -1.04 5.49
C HIS A 60 -9.25 -0.03 6.63
N LEU A 61 -8.76 1.17 6.35
CA LEU A 61 -9.21 2.35 7.08
C LEU A 61 -10.75 2.28 7.12
N PRO A 62 -11.38 2.51 8.29
CA PRO A 62 -12.83 2.45 8.40
C PRO A 62 -13.42 3.51 7.47
N GLY A 63 -13.89 3.08 6.31
CA GLY A 63 -14.45 3.94 5.26
C GLY A 63 -14.08 3.58 3.80
N TRP A 64 -13.09 2.72 3.52
CA TRP A 64 -12.66 2.46 2.14
C TRP A 64 -13.31 1.20 1.55
N ASN A 65 -14.43 1.33 0.84
CA ASN A 65 -15.00 0.22 0.09
C ASN A 65 -14.05 -0.21 -1.04
N THR A 66 -13.69 -1.50 -1.10
CA THR A 66 -12.89 -2.02 -2.21
C THR A 66 -13.78 -2.17 -3.44
N ILE A 67 -13.44 -1.47 -4.51
CA ILE A 67 -14.09 -1.63 -5.81
C ILE A 67 -13.33 -2.70 -6.59
N ALA A 68 -14.02 -3.77 -6.96
CA ALA A 68 -13.47 -4.77 -7.87
C ALA A 68 -13.54 -4.24 -9.31
N ILE A 69 -12.43 -4.34 -10.03
CA ILE A 69 -12.31 -3.98 -11.45
C ILE A 69 -11.85 -5.24 -12.18
N ASP A 70 -12.57 -5.61 -13.25
CA ASP A 70 -12.23 -6.76 -14.08
C ASP A 70 -10.91 -6.55 -14.85
N ASP A 71 -10.32 -7.64 -15.35
CA ASP A 71 -9.01 -7.61 -16.00
C ASP A 71 -9.01 -6.80 -17.30
N ASP A 72 -10.12 -6.80 -18.05
CA ASP A 72 -10.22 -6.08 -19.32
C ASP A 72 -10.21 -4.57 -19.07
N THR A 73 -10.96 -4.11 -18.07
CA THR A 73 -10.95 -2.71 -17.63
C THR A 73 -9.58 -2.32 -17.08
N GLN A 74 -8.92 -3.17 -16.28
CA GLN A 74 -7.56 -2.89 -15.81
C GLN A 74 -6.56 -2.76 -16.97
N ARG A 75 -6.66 -3.65 -17.97
CA ARG A 75 -5.82 -3.63 -19.16
C ARG A 75 -6.02 -2.37 -19.99
N ALA A 76 -7.26 -1.91 -20.11
CA ALA A 76 -7.59 -0.65 -20.78
C ALA A 76 -7.01 0.57 -20.06
N LEU A 77 -7.02 0.59 -18.72
CA LEU A 77 -6.50 1.70 -17.92
C LEU A 77 -4.96 1.75 -17.82
N ARG A 78 -4.29 0.61 -18.00
CA ARG A 78 -2.84 0.45 -17.90
C ARG A 78 -2.00 1.49 -18.69
N PRO A 79 -2.25 1.75 -19.98
CA PRO A 79 -1.49 2.75 -20.74
C PRO A 79 -1.69 4.18 -20.19
N HIS A 80 -2.89 4.51 -19.71
CA HIS A 80 -3.19 5.81 -19.14
C HIS A 80 -2.50 6.04 -17.79
N ALA A 81 -2.36 4.97 -17.00
CA ALA A 81 -1.67 4.98 -15.72
C ALA A 81 -0.15 5.07 -15.89
N ALA A 82 0.40 4.26 -16.82
CA ALA A 82 1.83 4.25 -17.12
C ALA A 82 2.34 5.61 -17.63
N ARG A 83 1.56 6.30 -18.49
CA ARG A 83 1.88 7.66 -18.97
C ARG A 83 2.01 8.70 -17.85
N ARG A 84 1.42 8.43 -16.68
CA ARG A 84 1.37 9.33 -15.52
C ARG A 84 2.23 8.84 -14.35
N GLY A 85 2.93 7.71 -14.49
CA GLY A 85 3.70 7.12 -13.41
C GLY A 85 2.84 6.60 -12.24
N LEU A 86 1.56 6.30 -12.48
CA LEU A 86 0.61 5.83 -11.48
C LEU A 86 0.33 4.34 -11.64
N THR A 87 -0.09 3.68 -10.55
CA THR A 87 -0.74 2.38 -10.62
C THR A 87 -2.17 2.51 -11.17
N VAL A 88 -2.72 1.44 -11.73
CA VAL A 88 -4.11 1.42 -12.22
C VAL A 88 -5.11 1.75 -11.11
N ALA A 89 -4.88 1.25 -9.89
CA ALA A 89 -5.72 1.54 -8.73
C ALA A 89 -5.67 3.02 -8.33
N GLN A 90 -4.49 3.64 -8.35
CA GLN A 90 -4.35 5.09 -8.10
C GLN A 90 -5.07 5.90 -9.18
N LEU A 91 -4.88 5.56 -10.46
CA LEU A 91 -5.56 6.24 -11.55
C LEU A 91 -7.10 6.12 -11.41
N ALA A 92 -7.61 4.92 -11.11
CA ALA A 92 -9.04 4.70 -10.96
C ALA A 92 -9.62 5.50 -9.79
N ARG A 93 -8.91 5.53 -8.65
CA ARG A 93 -9.30 6.35 -7.50
C ARG A 93 -9.32 7.84 -7.86
N ASP A 94 -8.26 8.34 -8.49
CA ASP A 94 -8.14 9.76 -8.81
C ASP A 94 -9.20 10.18 -9.84
N LEU A 95 -9.52 9.30 -10.80
CA LEU A 95 -10.65 9.49 -11.72
C LEU A 95 -11.99 9.58 -10.97
N LEU A 96 -12.25 8.68 -10.02
CA LEU A 96 -13.49 8.70 -9.23
C LEU A 96 -13.62 9.95 -8.37
N VAL A 97 -12.50 10.46 -7.82
CA VAL A 97 -12.48 11.72 -7.07
C VAL A 97 -12.86 12.89 -7.99
N VAL A 98 -12.21 12.99 -9.16
CA VAL A 98 -12.52 14.07 -10.13
C VAL A 98 -13.98 13.99 -10.61
N LEU A 99 -14.47 12.78 -10.93
CA LEU A 99 -15.85 12.61 -11.37
C LEU A 99 -16.86 13.06 -10.31
N ALA A 100 -16.59 12.79 -9.04
CA ALA A 100 -17.44 13.20 -7.93
C ALA A 100 -17.35 14.70 -7.65
N ASP A 101 -16.15 15.27 -7.66
CA ASP A 101 -15.92 16.70 -7.35
C ASP A 101 -16.48 17.61 -8.45
N ASP A 102 -16.32 17.23 -9.72
CA ASP A 102 -16.77 18.03 -10.86
C ASP A 102 -18.24 17.75 -11.26
N ASN A 103 -18.98 16.98 -10.46
CA ASN A 103 -20.36 16.51 -10.73
C ASN A 103 -20.54 15.91 -12.14
N LEU A 104 -19.52 15.19 -12.63
CA LEU A 104 -19.52 14.57 -13.96
C LEU A 104 -20.19 13.19 -13.97
N VAL A 105 -20.59 12.69 -12.80
CA VAL A 105 -21.28 11.40 -12.66
C VAL A 105 -22.57 11.38 -13.45
N ASP A 106 -23.42 12.41 -13.29
CA ASP A 106 -24.71 12.49 -13.98
C ASP A 106 -24.54 12.56 -15.51
N ALA A 107 -23.50 13.27 -15.97
CA ALA A 107 -23.17 13.40 -17.39
C ALA A 107 -22.63 12.10 -18.00
N LEU A 108 -22.01 11.23 -17.20
CA LEU A 108 -21.48 9.95 -17.64
C LEU A 108 -22.53 8.84 -17.60
N LEU A 109 -23.45 8.90 -16.62
CA LEU A 109 -24.50 7.91 -16.43
C LEU A 109 -25.74 8.17 -17.31
N ASP A 110 -25.90 9.38 -17.86
CA ASP A 110 -27.04 9.76 -18.71
C ASP A 110 -28.40 9.45 -18.04
N ASP A 111 -28.43 9.54 -16.70
CA ASP A 111 -29.57 9.15 -15.85
C ASP A 111 -30.70 10.21 -15.81
N ASP A 112 -30.58 11.31 -16.56
CA ASP A 112 -31.63 12.34 -16.68
C ASP A 112 -32.93 11.80 -17.29
N ALA A 113 -32.91 10.62 -17.92
CA ALA A 113 -34.12 9.95 -18.41
C ALA A 113 -35.01 9.37 -17.28
N ALA A 114 -34.47 9.13 -16.08
CA ALA A 114 -35.21 8.44 -15.01
C ALA A 114 -35.96 9.38 -14.04
N ARG A 115 -35.69 10.70 -14.06
CA ARG A 115 -36.25 11.66 -13.09
C ARG A 115 -37.51 12.38 -13.57
N ALA A 116 -37.87 12.27 -14.86
CA ALA A 116 -39.04 12.94 -15.45
C ALA A 116 -40.37 12.15 -15.36
N ALA A 117 -40.43 11.06 -14.60
CA ALA A 117 -41.61 10.16 -14.53
C ALA A 117 -42.15 9.91 -13.10
N ARG A 118 -42.00 10.87 -12.18
CA ARG A 118 -42.72 10.93 -10.89
C ARG A 118 -43.27 12.32 -10.64
#